data_AF-A0A1Y0BAU9-F1
#
_entry.id   AF-A0A1Y0BAU9-F1
#
_cell.length_a   1.000
_cell.length_b   1.000
_cell.length_c   1.000
_cell.angle_alpha   90.00
_cell.angle_beta   90.00
_cell.angle_gamma   90.00
#
_symmetry.space_group_name_H-M   'P 1'
#
loop_
_entity.id
_entity.type
_entity.pdbx_description
1 polymer ?
#
loop_
_entity_poly.entity_id
_entity_poly.type
_entity_poly.pdbx_seq_one_letter_code
_entity_poly.pdbx_strand_id
1 'polypeptide(L)'
;MCRDRITAGLQTACATVCPTGATKFGNREELIQEARARIANNPGKYVNHIYGVAEVGGTSVLLLSDVPFDTLGYRTDLSTEPLPQLTWEVLHKLPKIVGVGGILMSGIWWITKRREDVQRAVREEKLRQTQETREQNRE
;
A
#
# COMPACT_ATOMS: atom_id res chain seq x y z
N MET A 1 -17.95 2.36 -11.17
CA MET A 1 -18.32 3.71 -11.63
C MET A 1 -18.13 3.77 -13.15
N CYS A 2 -19.18 3.53 -13.95
CA CYS A 2 -19.25 3.50 -15.43
C CYS A 2 -18.00 4.01 -16.18
N ARG A 3 -16.95 3.17 -16.29
CA ARG A 3 -15.61 3.61 -16.72
C ARG A 3 -15.66 4.29 -18.09
N ASP A 4 -16.28 3.64 -19.05
CA ASP A 4 -16.33 4.08 -20.46
C ASP A 4 -17.00 5.45 -20.62
N ARG A 5 -18.00 5.74 -19.79
CA ARG A 5 -18.73 7.03 -19.80
C ARG A 5 -17.90 8.14 -19.16
N ILE A 6 -17.30 7.85 -18.01
CA ILE A 6 -16.49 8.84 -17.28
C ILE A 6 -15.26 9.24 -18.09
N THR A 7 -14.62 8.29 -18.77
CA THR A 7 -13.48 8.60 -19.67
C THR A 7 -13.88 9.45 -20.86
N ALA A 8 -15.14 9.38 -21.30
CA ALA A 8 -15.70 10.23 -22.34
C ALA A 8 -16.25 11.57 -21.80
N GLY A 9 -16.04 11.89 -20.52
CA GLY A 9 -16.56 13.12 -19.89
C GLY A 9 -18.06 13.10 -19.60
N LEU A 10 -18.71 11.94 -19.71
CA LEU A 10 -20.14 11.77 -19.45
C LEU A 10 -20.39 11.35 -17.99
N GLN A 11 -21.56 11.73 -17.47
CA GLN A 11 -22.03 11.27 -16.16
C GLN A 11 -22.35 9.77 -16.15
N THR A 12 -22.40 9.16 -14.95
CA THR A 12 -22.82 7.75 -14.81
C THR A 12 -24.24 7.52 -15.31
N ALA A 13 -24.49 6.34 -15.88
CA ALA A 13 -25.81 6.00 -16.42
C ALA A 13 -26.93 6.15 -15.36
N CYS A 14 -26.67 5.70 -14.13
CA CYS A 14 -27.61 5.82 -13.01
C CYS A 14 -27.93 7.29 -12.67
N ALA A 15 -26.93 8.17 -12.66
CA ALA A 15 -27.15 9.60 -12.41
C ALA A 15 -27.94 10.27 -13.53
N THR A 16 -27.67 9.92 -14.79
CA THR A 16 -28.36 10.50 -15.96
C THR A 16 -29.83 10.07 -16.04
N VAL A 17 -30.16 8.83 -15.67
CA VAL A 17 -31.53 8.29 -15.82
C VAL A 17 -32.44 8.63 -14.64
N CYS A 18 -31.90 9.06 -13.50
CA CYS A 18 -32.68 9.24 -12.29
C CYS A 18 -33.68 10.40 -12.43
N PRO A 19 -35.01 10.13 -12.46
CA PRO A 19 -36.01 11.17 -12.71
C PRO A 19 -36.20 12.09 -11.49
N THR A 20 -35.90 11.59 -10.29
CA THR A 20 -36.07 12.32 -9.02
C THR A 20 -34.84 13.10 -8.60
N GLY A 21 -33.71 12.96 -9.32
CA GLY A 21 -32.44 13.59 -8.93
C GLY A 21 -31.87 13.08 -7.61
N ALA A 22 -32.23 11.85 -7.22
CA ALA A 22 -31.69 11.19 -6.03
C ALA A 22 -30.18 10.94 -6.19
N THR A 23 -29.76 10.40 -7.34
CA THR A 23 -28.35 10.17 -7.67
C THR A 23 -27.75 11.36 -8.42
N LYS A 24 -26.73 12.01 -7.84
CA LYS A 24 -25.95 13.08 -8.48
C LYS A 24 -24.51 12.61 -8.72
N PHE A 25 -23.90 13.11 -9.80
CA PHE A 25 -22.51 12.85 -10.16
C PHE A 25 -21.76 14.18 -10.33
N GLY A 26 -20.56 14.29 -9.76
CA GLY A 26 -19.77 15.51 -9.76
C GLY A 26 -18.50 15.37 -8.93
N ASN A 27 -17.84 16.49 -8.64
CA ASN A 27 -16.67 16.52 -7.77
C ASN A 27 -17.06 16.16 -6.33
N ARG A 28 -16.14 15.54 -5.59
CA ARG A 28 -16.42 15.05 -4.24
C ARG A 28 -16.83 16.18 -3.30
N GLU A 29 -16.13 17.30 -3.35
CA GLU A 29 -16.35 18.48 -2.50
C GLU A 29 -17.71 19.11 -2.77
N GLU A 30 -18.09 19.23 -4.04
CA GLU A 30 -19.40 19.74 -4.47
C GLU A 30 -20.53 18.82 -3.99
N LEU A 31 -20.35 17.49 -4.10
CA LEU A 31 -21.34 16.53 -3.62
C LEU A 31 -21.49 16.54 -2.10
N ILE A 32 -20.42 16.76 -1.34
CA ILE A 32 -20.49 16.93 0.12
C ILE A 32 -21.26 18.21 0.48
N GLN A 33 -21.02 19.31 -0.22
CA GLN A 33 -21.75 20.57 0.00
C GLN A 33 -23.23 20.42 -0.32
N GLU A 34 -23.57 19.80 -1.45
CA GLU A 34 -24.96 19.49 -1.82
C GLU A 34 -25.63 18.58 -0.79
N ALA A 35 -24.94 17.54 -0.31
CA ALA A 35 -25.44 16.65 0.73
C ALA A 35 -25.76 17.42 2.03
N ARG A 36 -24.85 18.28 2.48
CA ARG A 36 -25.07 19.12 3.66
C ARG A 36 -26.24 20.08 3.47
N ALA A 37 -26.35 20.68 2.28
CA ALA A 37 -27.47 21.56 1.93
C ALA A 37 -28.82 20.81 1.95
N ARG A 38 -28.87 19.58 1.43
CA ARG A 38 -30.09 18.75 1.45
C ARG A 38 -30.57 18.42 2.87
N ILE A 39 -29.63 18.10 3.76
CA ILE A 39 -29.93 17.84 5.18
C ILE A 39 -30.44 19.13 5.84
N ALA A 40 -29.75 20.25 5.64
CA ALA A 40 -30.13 21.54 6.21
C ALA A 40 -31.51 22.03 5.74
N ASN A 41 -31.82 21.83 4.45
CA ASN A 41 -33.09 22.26 3.86
C ASN A 41 -34.28 21.34 4.20
N ASN A 42 -34.05 20.15 4.77
CA ASN A 42 -35.09 19.19 5.13
C ASN A 42 -34.89 18.69 6.57
N PRO A 43 -35.10 19.55 7.58
CA PRO A 43 -34.87 19.18 8.98
C PRO A 43 -35.77 18.00 9.38
N GLY A 44 -35.17 16.98 9.99
CA GLY A 44 -35.87 15.78 10.48
C GLY A 44 -36.18 14.72 9.42
N LYS A 45 -35.91 14.98 8.14
CA LYS A 45 -36.10 13.99 7.06
C LYS A 45 -34.91 13.06 6.89
N TYR A 46 -33.70 13.55 7.14
CA TYR A 46 -32.46 12.79 6.96
C TYR A 46 -31.77 12.56 8.30
N VAL A 47 -31.06 11.45 8.41
CA VAL A 47 -30.07 11.26 9.46
C VAL A 47 -28.97 12.31 9.26
N ASN A 48 -28.54 12.97 10.34
CA ASN A 48 -27.47 13.97 10.35
C ASN A 48 -26.07 13.34 10.19
N HIS A 49 -25.94 12.41 9.24
CA HIS A 49 -24.71 11.70 8.92
C HIS A 49 -24.67 11.43 7.41
N ILE A 50 -23.57 11.81 6.77
CA ILE A 50 -23.33 11.55 5.35
C ILE A 50 -22.37 10.36 5.28
N TYR A 51 -22.89 9.20 4.91
CA TYR A 51 -22.10 7.99 4.83
C TYR A 51 -21.17 8.05 3.62
N GLY A 52 -19.93 7.64 3.81
CA GLY A 52 -18.86 7.65 2.82
C GLY A 52 -17.91 8.86 2.90
N VAL A 53 -18.11 9.80 3.82
CA VAL A 53 -17.22 10.97 3.98
C VAL A 53 -15.96 10.61 4.76
N ALA A 54 -16.13 9.87 5.85
CA ALA A 54 -15.07 9.58 6.82
C ALA A 54 -14.72 8.08 6.86
N GLU A 55 -15.68 7.24 6.47
CA GLU A 55 -15.60 5.79 6.52
C GLU A 55 -14.44 5.30 5.65
N VAL A 56 -13.53 4.52 6.24
CA VAL A 56 -12.41 3.87 5.54
C VAL A 56 -11.47 4.88 4.86
N GLY A 57 -11.31 6.07 5.44
CA GLY A 57 -10.53 7.16 4.85
C GLY A 57 -11.25 7.94 3.75
N GLY A 58 -12.57 7.74 3.61
CA GLY A 58 -13.42 8.39 2.62
C GLY A 58 -13.62 7.54 1.38
N THR A 59 -14.85 7.58 0.87
CA THR A 59 -15.28 6.79 -0.28
C THR A 59 -15.64 7.70 -1.47
N SER A 60 -15.74 7.12 -2.66
CA SER A 60 -16.18 7.82 -3.88
C SER A 60 -17.70 7.85 -4.06
N VAL A 61 -18.47 7.26 -3.14
CA VAL A 61 -19.94 7.20 -3.20
C VAL A 61 -20.48 7.67 -1.87
N LEU A 62 -21.19 8.80 -1.89
CA LEU A 62 -21.79 9.38 -0.70
C LEU A 62 -23.27 8.99 -0.64
N LEU A 63 -23.74 8.61 0.54
CA LEU A 63 -25.12 8.19 0.75
C LEU A 63 -25.79 9.04 1.84
N LEU A 64 -27.04 9.40 1.58
CA LEU A 64 -27.95 10.04 2.52
C LEU A 64 -29.14 9.10 2.71
N SER A 65 -29.58 8.98 3.95
CA SER A 65 -30.76 8.21 4.30
C SER A 65 -31.61 8.95 5.32
N ASP A 66 -32.90 8.66 5.30
CA ASP A 66 -33.89 9.02 6.30
C ASP A 66 -33.89 8.07 7.52
N VAL A 67 -33.36 6.86 7.36
CA VAL A 67 -33.26 5.85 8.42
C VAL A 67 -31.80 5.58 8.82
N PRO A 68 -31.54 5.05 10.03
CA PRO A 68 -30.19 4.70 10.44
C PRO A 68 -29.54 3.68 9.48
N PHE A 69 -28.27 3.90 9.16
CA PHE A 69 -27.52 3.07 8.19
C PHE A 69 -27.40 1.59 8.58
N ASP A 70 -27.44 1.28 9.88
CA ASP A 70 -27.57 -0.09 10.42
C ASP A 70 -28.77 -0.83 9.81
N THR A 71 -29.96 -0.19 9.83
CA THR A 71 -31.19 -0.80 9.33
C THR A 71 -31.19 -1.04 7.81
N LEU A 72 -30.35 -0.29 7.09
CA LEU A 72 -30.11 -0.47 5.65
C LEU A 72 -29.07 -1.56 5.35
N GLY A 73 -28.51 -2.20 6.37
CA GLY A 73 -27.45 -3.21 6.24
C GLY A 73 -26.06 -2.62 5.97
N TYR A 74 -25.87 -1.32 6.15
CA TYR A 74 -24.54 -0.70 6.07
C TYR A 74 -23.79 -0.87 7.38
N ARG A 75 -22.50 -1.13 7.27
CA ARG A 75 -21.60 -1.25 8.41
C ARG A 75 -21.30 0.12 9.00
N THR A 76 -21.72 0.34 10.24
CA THR A 76 -21.41 1.55 11.01
C THR A 76 -20.17 1.36 11.90
N ASP A 77 -19.64 0.14 11.97
CA ASP A 77 -18.47 -0.27 12.74
C ASP A 77 -17.15 -0.12 11.95
N LEU A 78 -17.04 0.92 11.13
CA LEU A 78 -15.89 1.15 10.26
C LEU A 78 -14.91 2.17 10.87
N SER A 79 -13.62 1.91 10.73
CA SER A 79 -12.58 2.88 11.10
C SER A 79 -12.56 4.05 10.11
N THR A 80 -12.22 5.23 10.60
CA THR A 80 -12.02 6.46 9.82
C THR A 80 -10.69 6.46 9.06
N GLU A 81 -9.78 5.53 9.40
CA GLU A 81 -8.46 5.46 8.78
C GLU A 81 -8.51 4.77 7.41
N PRO A 82 -7.76 5.26 6.41
CA PRO A 82 -7.66 4.60 5.13
C PRO A 82 -6.94 3.26 5.28
N LEU A 83 -7.62 2.16 4.94
CA LEU A 83 -7.06 0.80 5.01
C LEU A 83 -5.67 0.64 4.36
N PRO A 84 -5.36 1.29 3.22
CA PRO A 84 -4.03 1.18 2.60
C PRO A 84 -2.88 1.61 3.52
N GLN A 85 -3.11 2.52 4.48
CA GLN A 85 -2.06 2.97 5.40
C GLN A 85 -1.58 1.84 6.32
N LEU A 86 -2.48 0.95 6.75
CA LEU A 86 -2.13 -0.21 7.57
C LEU A 86 -1.16 -1.14 6.84
N THR A 87 -1.40 -1.40 5.55
CA THR A 87 -0.51 -2.20 4.70
C THR A 87 0.77 -1.47 4.32
N TRP A 88 0.68 -0.17 4.07
CA TRP A 88 1.84 0.64 3.64
C TRP A 88 2.90 0.71 4.74
N GLU A 89 2.50 0.81 6.00
CA GLU A 89 3.39 0.81 7.17
C GLU A 89 4.29 -0.43 7.26
N VAL A 90 3.86 -1.57 6.72
CA VAL A 90 4.67 -2.79 6.68
C VAL A 90 5.42 -2.89 5.35
N LEU A 91 4.74 -2.64 4.23
CA LEU A 91 5.28 -2.83 2.89
C LEU A 91 6.50 -1.94 2.62
N HIS A 92 6.48 -0.68 3.06
CA HIS A 92 7.60 0.26 2.84
C HIS A 92 8.88 -0.12 3.61
N LYS A 93 8.80 -1.03 4.59
CA LYS A 93 9.96 -1.53 5.35
C LYS A 93 10.68 -2.66 4.62
N LEU A 94 10.03 -3.33 3.67
CA LEU A 94 10.62 -4.46 2.93
C LEU A 94 11.91 -4.11 2.16
N PRO A 95 11.99 -3.01 1.38
CA PRO A 95 13.21 -2.69 0.65
C PRO A 95 14.41 -2.47 1.58
N LYS A 96 14.17 -1.88 2.76
CA LYS A 96 15.22 -1.69 3.79
C LYS A 96 15.69 -3.03 4.35
N ILE A 97 14.77 -3.93 4.71
CA ILE A 97 15.11 -5.25 5.26
C ILE A 97 15.90 -6.07 4.24
N VAL A 98 15.43 -6.12 2.99
CA VAL A 98 16.11 -6.85 1.90
C VAL A 98 17.46 -6.21 1.58
N GLY A 99 17.55 -4.87 1.56
CA GLY A 99 18.80 -4.15 1.33
C GLY A 99 19.85 -4.43 2.40
N VAL A 100 19.48 -4.32 3.68
CA VAL A 100 20.39 -4.61 4.81
C VAL A 100 20.80 -6.08 4.81
N GLY A 101 19.84 -6.99 4.61
CA GLY A 101 20.12 -8.43 4.51
C GLY A 101 21.06 -8.76 3.34
N GLY A 102 20.86 -8.12 2.19
CA GLY A 102 21.72 -8.30 1.01
C GLY A 102 23.14 -7.81 1.22
N ILE A 103 23.32 -6.65 1.87
CA ILE A 103 24.64 -6.13 2.22
C ILE A 103 25.34 -7.04 3.22
N LEU A 104 24.63 -7.48 4.27
CA LEU A 104 25.17 -8.39 5.28
C LEU A 104 25.64 -9.73 4.65
N MET A 105 24.78 -10.35 3.82
CA MET A 105 25.11 -11.61 3.15
C MET A 105 26.28 -11.45 2.17
N SER A 106 26.31 -10.35 1.41
CA SER A 106 27.42 -10.05 0.49
C SER A 106 28.74 -9.85 1.25
N GLY A 107 28.69 -9.16 2.39
CA GLY A 107 29.85 -8.94 3.26
C GLY A 107 30.41 -10.25 3.83
N ILE A 108 29.55 -11.13 4.34
CA ILE A 108 29.97 -12.45 4.86
C ILE A 108 30.60 -13.29 3.75
N TRP A 109 29.94 -13.37 2.58
CA TRP A 109 30.45 -14.11 1.43
C TRP A 109 31.83 -13.61 0.98
N TRP A 110 32.02 -12.29 0.94
CA TRP A 110 33.31 -11.70 0.57
C TRP A 110 34.40 -12.05 1.60
N ILE A 111 34.09 -12.00 2.90
CA ILE A 111 35.06 -12.36 3.95
C ILE A 111 35.43 -13.85 3.90
N THR A 112 34.45 -14.74 3.74
CA THR A 112 34.72 -16.19 3.64
C THR A 112 35.57 -16.50 2.41
N LYS A 113 35.23 -15.89 1.26
CA LYS A 113 35.98 -16.07 0.03
C LYS A 113 37.41 -15.54 0.14
N ARG A 114 37.58 -14.35 0.71
CA ARG A 114 38.88 -13.74 0.98
C ARG A 114 39.76 -14.63 1.87
N ARG A 115 39.17 -15.23 2.92
CA ARG A 115 39.89 -16.15 3.82
C ARG A 115 40.32 -17.41 3.10
N GLU A 116 39.46 -18.01 2.28
CA GLU A 116 39.81 -19.18 1.48
C GLU A 116 40.97 -18.90 0.52
N ASP A 117 40.94 -17.76 -0.18
CA ASP A 117 41.98 -17.41 -1.15
C ASP A 117 43.35 -17.18 -0.47
N VAL A 118 43.38 -16.53 0.71
CA VAL A 118 44.62 -16.37 1.50
C VAL A 118 45.14 -17.72 2.01
N GLN A 119 44.26 -18.60 2.50
CA GLN A 119 44.66 -19.93 2.97
C GLN A 119 45.22 -20.81 1.84
N ARG A 120 44.71 -20.68 0.61
CA ARG A 120 45.25 -21.35 -0.58
C ARG A 120 46.67 -20.84 -0.90
N ALA A 121 46.87 -19.53 -0.93
CA ALA A 121 48.19 -18.93 -1.20
C ALA A 121 49.25 -19.36 -0.17
N VAL A 122 48.92 -19.30 1.13
CA VAL A 122 49.84 -19.73 2.21
C VAL A 122 50.16 -21.23 2.12
N ARG A 123 49.18 -22.06 1.72
CA ARG A 123 49.39 -23.50 1.54
C ARG A 123 50.33 -23.78 0.37
N GLU A 124 50.18 -23.06 -0.74
CA GLU A 124 51.07 -23.18 -1.91
C GLU A 124 52.49 -22.75 -1.58
N GLU A 125 52.68 -21.64 -0.85
CA GLU A 125 54.02 -21.23 -0.36
C GLU A 125 54.65 -22.28 0.55
N LYS A 126 53.89 -22.82 1.51
CA LYS A 126 54.40 -23.89 2.39
C LYS A 126 54.80 -25.14 1.62
N LEU A 127 54.03 -25.52 0.58
CA LEU A 127 54.37 -26.66 -0.27
C LEU A 127 55.65 -26.40 -1.06
N ARG A 128 55.84 -25.21 -1.63
CA ARG A 128 57.08 -24.81 -2.33
C ARG A 128 58.28 -24.82 -1.39
N GLN A 129 58.19 -24.22 -0.21
CA GLN A 129 59.26 -24.23 0.80
C GLN A 129 59.60 -25.65 1.26
N THR A 130 58.59 -26.52 1.42
CA THR A 130 58.81 -27.92 1.79
C THR A 130 59.49 -28.70 0.66
N GLN A 131 59.17 -28.41 -0.60
CA GLN A 131 59.84 -29.00 -1.77
C GLN A 131 61.30 -28.55 -1.86
N GLU A 132 61.56 -27.24 -1.76
CA GLU A 132 62.91 -26.68 -1.76
C GLU A 132 63.76 -27.26 -0.63
N THR A 133 63.23 -27.36 0.59
CA THR A 133 63.93 -27.96 1.74
C THR A 133 64.23 -29.45 1.52
N ARG A 134 63.34 -30.18 0.84
CA ARG A 134 63.55 -31.60 0.50
C ARG A 134 64.60 -31.78 -0.59
N GLU A 135 64.67 -30.87 -1.55
CA GLU A 135 65.71 -30.87 -2.58
C GLU A 135 67.09 -30.51 -1.98
N GLN A 136 67.14 -29.51 -1.10
CA GLN A 136 68.38 -29.06 -0.45
C GLN A 136 68.98 -30.09 0.52
N ASN A 137 68.16 -30.96 1.10
CA ASN A 137 68.62 -32.08 1.96
C ASN A 137 68.99 -33.35 1.16
N ARG A 138 68.82 -33.35 -0.17
CA ARG A 138 69.11 -34.49 -1.05
C ARG A 138 70.49 -34.38 -1.73
N GLU A 139 71.08 -33.19 -1.74
CA GLU A 139 72.48 -32.92 -2.12
C GLU A 139 73.42 -33.09 -0.91
#